data_AF-A0A948I2J4-F1
#
_entry.id   AF-A0A948I2J4-F1
#
_cell.length_a   1.000
_cell.length_b   1.000
_cell.length_c   1.000
_cell.angle_alpha   90.00
_cell.angle_beta   90.00
_cell.angle_gamma   90.00
#
_symmetry.space_group_name_H-M   'P 1'
#
loop_
_entity.id
_entity.type
_entity.pdbx_description
1 polymer ?
#
loop_
_entity_poly.entity_id
_entity_poly.type
_entity_poly.pdbx_seq_one_letter_code
_entity_poly.pdbx_strand_id
1 'polypeptide(L)'
;EQVKEVEDALASLLTLAEKAVQQQRLVELAEENERVVTNRYRAGLVSFLEVSVAQNLTFTSRRTALEIRADRLAASIQLVTALGGGWRPEE
;
A
#
# COMPACT_ATOMS: atom_id res chain seq x y z
N GLU A 1 21.23 -6.37 -21.12
CA GLU A 1 21.08 -5.59 -19.89
C GLU A 1 19.69 -4.96 -19.80
N GLN A 2 19.27 -4.13 -20.76
CA GLN A 2 17.93 -3.52 -20.80
C GLN A 2 16.74 -4.49 -20.69
N VAL A 3 16.79 -5.66 -21.34
CA VAL A 3 15.71 -6.67 -21.23
C VAL A 3 15.52 -7.16 -19.79
N LYS A 4 16.62 -7.29 -19.03
CA LYS A 4 16.58 -7.71 -17.64
C LYS A 4 15.96 -6.63 -16.74
N GLU A 5 16.31 -5.37 -16.96
CA GLU A 5 15.73 -4.24 -16.21
C GLU A 5 14.21 -4.10 -16.45
N VAL A 6 13.75 -4.35 -17.69
CA VAL A 6 12.33 -4.37 -18.03
C VAL A 6 11.61 -5.54 -17.34
N GLU A 7 12.20 -6.74 -17.35
CA GLU A 7 11.66 -7.92 -16.69
C GLU A 7 11.55 -7.72 -15.17
N ASP A 8 12.60 -7.19 -14.55
CA ASP A 8 12.65 -6.88 -13.11
C ASP A 8 11.56 -5.85 -12.73
N ALA A 9 11.40 -4.78 -13.52
CA ALA A 9 10.38 -3.75 -13.29
C ALA A 9 8.94 -4.29 -13.45
N LEU A 10 8.70 -5.14 -14.46
CA LEU A 10 7.39 -5.78 -14.67
C LEU A 10 7.06 -6.78 -13.54
N ALA A 11 8.03 -7.59 -13.13
CA ALA A 11 7.86 -8.53 -12.02
C ALA A 11 7.55 -7.79 -10.69
N SER A 12 8.23 -6.67 -10.45
CA SER A 12 7.96 -5.78 -9.31
C SER A 12 6.54 -5.23 -9.35
N LEU A 13 6.09 -4.71 -10.50
CA LEU A 13 4.73 -4.17 -10.67
C LEU A 13 3.64 -5.21 -10.42
N LEU A 14 3.81 -6.45 -10.90
CA LEU A 14 2.87 -7.54 -10.67
C LEU A 14 2.79 -7.89 -9.18
N THR A 15 3.93 -8.08 -8.54
CA THR A 15 4.00 -8.38 -7.10
C THR A 15 3.37 -7.28 -6.26
N LEU A 16 3.65 -6.01 -6.58
CA LEU A 16 3.08 -4.86 -5.88
C LEU A 16 1.58 -4.70 -6.13
N ALA A 17 1.07 -5.08 -7.31
CA ALA A 17 -0.37 -5.10 -7.58
C ALA A 17 -1.09 -6.11 -6.69
N GLU A 18 -0.55 -7.32 -6.54
CA GLU A 18 -1.10 -8.32 -5.63
C GLU A 18 -1.07 -7.84 -4.17
N LYS A 19 0.06 -7.28 -3.73
CA LYS A 19 0.19 -6.68 -2.39
C LYS A 19 -0.83 -5.57 -2.16
N ALA A 20 -1.08 -4.71 -3.15
CA ALA A 20 -2.05 -3.63 -3.03
C ALA A 20 -3.48 -4.17 -2.78
N VAL A 21 -3.87 -5.24 -3.47
CA VAL A 21 -5.17 -5.87 -3.27
C VAL A 21 -5.31 -6.48 -1.87
N GLN A 22 -4.27 -7.17 -1.37
CA GLN A 22 -4.26 -7.71 -0.02
C GLN A 22 -4.33 -6.59 1.04
N GLN A 23 -3.54 -5.54 0.85
CA GLN A 23 -3.48 -4.42 1.77
C GLN A 23 -4.79 -3.64 1.82
N GLN A 24 -5.46 -3.48 0.68
CA GLN A 24 -6.76 -2.83 0.64
C GLN A 24 -7.81 -3.60 1.46
N ARG A 25 -7.82 -4.93 1.37
CA ARG A 25 -8.66 -5.77 2.24
C ARG A 25 -8.33 -5.60 3.72
N LEU A 26 -7.05 -5.48 4.06
CA LEU A 26 -6.65 -5.24 5.44
C LEU A 26 -7.14 -3.88 5.97
N VAL A 27 -7.11 -2.84 5.13
CA VAL A 27 -7.68 -1.53 5.46
C VAL A 27 -9.17 -1.64 5.77
N GLU A 28 -9.94 -2.31 4.90
CA GLU A 28 -11.38 -2.51 5.10
C GLU A 28 -11.69 -3.27 6.40
N LEU A 29 -10.94 -4.33 6.69
CA LEU A 29 -11.09 -5.09 7.94
C LEU A 29 -10.72 -4.28 9.18
N ALA A 30 -9.67 -3.46 9.11
CA ALA A 30 -9.25 -2.60 10.20
C ALA A 30 -10.30 -1.51 10.48
N GLU A 31 -10.87 -0.91 9.44
CA GLU A 31 -11.95 0.08 9.56
C GLU A 31 -13.21 -0.52 10.20
N GLU A 32 -13.58 -1.74 9.81
CA GLU A 32 -14.70 -2.45 10.42
C GLU A 32 -14.42 -2.81 11.88
N ASN A 33 -13.19 -3.22 12.20
CA ASN A 33 -12.78 -3.48 13.59
C ASN A 33 -12.88 -2.20 14.44
N GLU A 34 -12.35 -1.08 13.96
CA GLU A 34 -12.42 0.22 14.61
C GLU A 34 -13.88 0.62 14.87
N ARG A 35 -14.77 0.43 13.90
CA ARG A 35 -16.21 0.69 14.04
C ARG A 35 -16.83 -0.15 15.15
N VAL A 36 -16.54 -1.45 15.18
CA VAL A 36 -17.06 -2.39 16.20
C VAL A 36 -16.56 -2.02 17.60
N VAL A 37 -15.25 -1.76 17.75
CA VAL A 37 -14.64 -1.41 19.05
C VAL A 37 -15.16 -0.06 19.54
N THR A 38 -15.30 0.92 18.65
CA THR A 38 -15.89 2.23 18.99
C THR A 38 -17.33 2.10 19.50
N ASN A 39 -18.13 1.22 18.88
CA ASN A 39 -19.49 0.96 19.35
C ASN A 39 -19.50 0.29 20.74
N ARG A 40 -18.60 -0.66 20.99
CA ARG A 40 -18.46 -1.27 22.32
C ARG A 40 -18.04 -0.25 23.37
N TYR A 41 -17.15 0.69 23.02
CA TYR A 41 -16.72 1.76 23.93
C TYR A 41 -17.89 2.67 24.28
N ARG A 42 -18.68 3.09 23.29
CA ARG A 42 -19.90 3.89 23.49
C ARG A 42 -20.94 3.17 24.34
N ALA A 43 -20.98 1.84 24.28
CA ALA A 43 -21.82 1.01 25.12
C ALA A 43 -21.24 0.74 26.53
N GLY A 44 -20.04 1.25 26.84
CA GLY A 44 -19.36 1.05 28.12
C GLY A 44 -18.76 -0.34 28.34
N LEU A 45 -18.60 -1.13 27.27
CA LEU A 45 -18.13 -2.52 27.34
C LEU A 45 -16.61 -2.69 27.27
N VAL A 46 -15.91 -1.67 26.75
CA VAL A 46 -14.45 -1.68 26.54
C VAL A 46 -13.86 -0.35 26.93
N SER A 47 -12.55 -0.31 27.17
CA SER A 47 -11.83 0.92 27.49
C SER A 47 -11.55 1.77 26.25
N PHE A 48 -11.28 3.06 26.43
CA PHE A 48 -10.84 3.92 25.32
C PHE A 48 -9.48 3.47 24.74
N LEU A 49 -8.64 2.79 25.52
CA LEU A 49 -7.37 2.24 25.04
C LEU A 49 -7.58 1.26 23.88
N GLU A 50 -8.63 0.44 23.93
CA GLU A 50 -8.96 -0.50 22.86
C GLU A 50 -9.37 0.24 21.57
N VAL A 51 -10.08 1.36 21.68
CA VAL A 51 -10.40 2.23 20.53
C VAL A 51 -9.12 2.78 19.92
N SER A 52 -8.20 3.30 20.74
CA SER A 52 -6.91 3.83 20.26
C SER A 52 -6.06 2.77 19.56
N VAL A 53 -6.07 1.53 20.04
CA VAL A 53 -5.38 0.40 19.39
C VAL A 53 -6.02 0.09 18.03
N ALA A 54 -7.36 0.04 17.94
CA ALA A 54 -8.05 -0.20 16.69
C ALA A 54 -7.82 0.94 15.67
N GLN A 55 -7.86 2.19 16.10
CA GLN A 55 -7.51 3.36 15.28
C GLN A 55 -6.07 3.31 14.78
N ASN A 56 -5.12 2.89 15.62
CA ASN A 56 -3.73 2.75 15.22
C ASN A 56 -3.56 1.66 14.14
N LEU A 57 -4.28 0.54 14.27
CA LEU A 57 -4.31 -0.50 13.24
C LEU A 57 -4.86 0.02 11.91
N THR A 58 -5.97 0.76 11.92
CA THR A 58 -6.52 1.41 10.71
C THR A 58 -5.51 2.37 10.09
N PHE A 59 -4.91 3.23 10.89
CA PHE A 59 -3.95 4.24 10.42
C PHE A 59 -2.72 3.60 9.78
N THR A 60 -2.10 2.64 10.47
CA THR A 60 -0.93 1.92 9.95
C THR A 60 -1.26 1.12 8.69
N SER A 61 -2.44 0.49 8.62
CA SER A 61 -2.89 -0.22 7.43
C SER A 61 -3.05 0.72 6.23
N ARG A 62 -3.65 1.90 6.42
CA ARG A 62 -3.78 2.91 5.36
C ARG A 62 -2.41 3.45 4.93
N ARG A 63 -1.49 3.67 5.87
CA ARG A 63 -0.12 4.11 5.57
C ARG A 63 0.60 3.10 4.67
N THR A 64 0.54 1.81 4.98
CA THR A 64 1.14 0.77 4.16
C THR A 64 0.50 0.68 2.77
N ALA A 65 -0.81 0.92 2.64
CA ALA A 65 -1.44 1.01 1.31
C ALA A 65 -0.87 2.16 0.47
N LEU A 66 -0.58 3.31 1.09
CA LEU A 66 0.07 4.44 0.43
C LEU A 66 1.53 4.14 0.05
N GLU A 67 2.27 3.46 0.92
CA GLU A 67 3.64 3.00 0.64
C GLU A 67 3.68 2.07 -0.58
N ILE A 68 2.80 1.07 -0.63
CA ILE A 68 2.68 0.18 -1.81
C ILE A 68 2.33 0.99 -3.07
N ARG A 69 1.46 2.00 -2.97
CA ARG A 69 1.14 2.87 -4.10
C ARG A 69 2.36 3.67 -4.57
N ALA A 70 3.17 4.19 -3.64
CA ALA A 70 4.40 4.90 -3.97
C ALA A 70 5.41 3.96 -4.67
N ASP A 71 5.59 2.75 -4.16
CA ASP A 71 6.47 1.74 -4.75
C ASP A 71 6.04 1.38 -6.19
N ARG A 72 4.73 1.27 -6.45
CA ARG A 72 4.22 1.02 -7.81
C ARG A 72 4.52 2.16 -8.77
N LEU A 73 4.45 3.41 -8.30
CA LEU A 73 4.81 4.57 -9.11
C LEU A 73 6.32 4.56 -9.42
N ALA A 74 7.15 4.26 -8.42
CA ALA A 74 8.59 4.13 -8.61
C ALA A 74 8.95 3.01 -9.62
N ALA A 75 8.33 1.82 -9.50
CA ALA A 75 8.52 0.72 -10.44
C ALA A 75 8.01 1.07 -11.86
N SER A 76 6.93 1.87 -11.96
CA SER A 76 6.45 2.37 -13.26
C SER A 76 7.45 3.32 -13.92
N ILE A 77 8.08 4.21 -13.13
CA ILE A 77 9.14 5.10 -13.63
C ILE A 77 10.34 4.27 -14.11
N GLN A 78 10.77 3.27 -13.33
CA GLN A 78 11.85 2.35 -13.73
C GLN A 78 11.54 1.64 -15.04
N LEU A 79 10.31 1.14 -15.21
CA LEU A 79 9.88 0.50 -16.46
C LEU A 79 9.95 1.46 -17.65
N VAL A 80 9.48 2.71 -17.49
CA VAL A 80 9.54 3.73 -18.53
C VAL A 80 10.99 4.04 -18.92
N THR A 81 11.90 4.15 -17.94
CA THR A 81 13.33 4.35 -18.20
C THR A 81 13.95 3.14 -18.94
N ALA A 82 13.65 1.92 -18.48
CA ALA A 82 14.21 0.68 -19.03
C ALA A 82 13.72 0.38 -20.45
N LEU A 83 12.48 0.76 -20.80
CA LEU A 83 11.92 0.67 -22.15
C LEU A 83 12.48 1.74 -23.12
N GLY A 84 13.43 2.56 -22.67
CA GLY A 84 14.08 3.56 -23.50
C GLY A 84 13.35 4.89 -23.55
N GLY A 85 12.65 5.28 -22.47
CA GLY A 85 12.04 6.60 -22.32
C GLY A 85 12.97 7.68 -22.87
N GLY A 86 12.51 8.39 -23.91
CA GLY A 86 13.29 9.25 -24.80
C GLY A 86 13.97 10.47 -24.17
N TRP A 87 14.84 10.23 -23.19
CA TRP A 87 15.85 11.15 -22.70
C TRP A 87 17.21 10.48 -22.95
N ARG A 88 17.57 10.39 -24.23
CA ARG A 88 18.98 10.58 -24.56
C ARG A 88 19.24 12.05 -24.26
N PRO A 89 20.04 12.44 -23.26
CA PRO A 89 20.74 13.70 -23.42
C PRO A 89 21.53 13.53 -24.73
N GLU A 90 21.11 14.25 -25.77
CA GLU A 90 22.02 14.48 -26.87
C GLU A 90 23.19 15.28 -26.26
N GLU A 91 24.36 14.65 -26.30
CA GLU A 91 25.70 15.10 -25.88
C GLU A 91 26.07 14.98 -24.40
#